data_AF-A0A4Q4D7I4-F1
#
_entry.id   AF-A0A4Q4D7I4-F1
#
_cell.length_a   1.000
_cell.length_b   1.000
_cell.length_c   1.000
_cell.angle_alpha   90.00
_cell.angle_beta   90.00
_cell.angle_gamma   90.00
#
_symmetry.space_group_name_H-M   'P 1'
#
loop_
_entity.id
_entity.type
_entity.pdbx_description
1 polymer ?
#
loop_
_entity_poly.entity_id
_entity_poly.type
_entity_poly.pdbx_seq_one_letter_code
_entity_poly.pdbx_strand_id
1 'polypeptide(L)'
;MSDEILSLMMTQLSENVRLRPVFEDLLDADGAEIYLRPAAGYVDPGSDVSYATVVAAAARRGETALGYRVAADGDRGILVNPAKSTRFTVAESDRVIVLAEGKPPALSRAPSARR
;
A
#
# COMPACT_ATOMS: atom_id res chain seq x y z
N MET A 1 0.17 13.41 12.66
CA MET A 1 1.10 12.42 13.22
C MET A 1 1.00 12.50 14.74
N SER A 2 0.90 11.38 15.46
CA SER A 2 0.81 11.38 16.93
C SER A 2 2.21 11.31 17.57
N ASP A 3 2.31 11.74 18.83
CA ASP A 3 3.55 11.70 19.61
C ASP A 3 4.09 10.26 19.78
N GLU A 4 3.20 9.27 19.82
CA GLU A 4 3.57 7.85 19.89
C GLU A 4 4.31 7.39 18.62
N ILE A 5 3.81 7.76 17.44
CA ILE A 5 4.48 7.41 16.16
C ILE A 5 5.84 8.09 16.08
N LEU A 6 5.94 9.35 16.51
CA LEU A 6 7.21 10.07 16.57
C LEU A 6 8.23 9.36 17.47
N SER A 7 7.79 8.94 18.66
CA SER A 7 8.62 8.20 19.61
C SER A 7 9.16 6.89 19.00
N LEU A 8 8.29 6.09 18.38
CA LEU A 8 8.66 4.84 17.73
C LEU A 8 9.64 5.03 16.56
N MET A 9 9.49 6.11 15.78
CA MET A 9 10.43 6.45 14.72
C MET A 9 11.81 6.82 15.28
N MET A 10 11.85 7.63 16.34
CA MET A 10 13.10 8.02 17.01
C MET A 10 13.81 6.80 17.62
N THR A 11 13.07 5.88 18.23
CA THR A 11 13.64 4.61 18.72
C THR A 11 14.31 3.82 17.60
N GLN A 12 13.63 3.66 16.46
CA GLN A 12 14.19 2.94 15.30
C GLN A 12 15.45 3.62 14.75
N LEU A 13 15.46 4.96 14.71
CA LEU A 13 16.62 5.73 14.27
C LEU A 13 17.81 5.59 15.22
N SER A 14 17.56 5.59 16.54
CA SER A 14 18.60 5.40 17.56
C SER A 14 19.24 4.02 17.49
N GLU A 15 18.47 2.97 17.19
CA GLU A 15 18.98 1.60 17.03
C GLU A 15 19.75 1.41 15.72
N ASN A 16 19.36 2.10 14.65
CA ASN A 16 20.01 1.98 13.36
C ASN A 16 20.00 3.29 12.58
N VAL A 17 21.09 4.05 12.69
CA VAL A 17 21.30 5.33 11.99
C VAL A 17 21.16 5.22 10.46
N ARG A 18 21.32 4.02 9.87
CA ARG A 18 21.13 3.82 8.42
C ARG A 18 19.68 3.96 7.98
N LEU A 19 18.71 3.97 8.89
CA LEU A 19 17.30 4.24 8.58
C LEU A 19 17.02 5.73 8.37
N ARG A 20 17.96 6.62 8.72
CA ARG A 20 17.78 8.07 8.60
C ARG A 20 17.34 8.51 7.19
N PRO A 21 18.00 8.09 6.10
CA PRO A 21 17.60 8.54 4.76
C PRO A 21 16.22 8.01 4.35
N VAL A 22 15.82 6.83 4.86
CA VAL A 22 14.50 6.25 4.59
C VAL A 22 13.40 7.08 5.24
N PHE A 23 13.59 7.51 6.48
CA PHE A 23 12.62 8.36 7.17
C PHE A 23 12.60 9.78 6.61
N GLU A 24 13.76 10.32 6.20
CA GLU A 24 13.82 11.63 5.54
C GLU A 24 13.02 11.62 4.24
N ASP A 25 13.17 10.59 3.39
CA ASP A 25 12.42 10.45 2.14
C ASP A 25 10.91 10.21 2.37
N LEU A 26 10.54 9.34 3.31
CA LEU A 26 9.13 9.03 3.60
C LEU A 26 8.36 10.20 4.24
N LEU A 27 9.07 11.11 4.92
CA LEU A 27 8.50 12.32 5.51
C LEU A 27 8.60 13.55 4.59
N ASP A 28 9.32 13.44 3.47
CA ASP A 28 9.39 14.49 2.46
C ASP A 28 8.04 14.62 1.75
N ALA A 29 7.60 15.86 1.52
CA ALA A 29 6.38 16.14 0.78
C ALA A 29 6.47 15.76 -0.71
N ASP A 30 7.69 15.72 -1.26
CA ASP A 30 7.96 15.34 -2.65
C ASP A 30 8.51 13.89 -2.79
N GLY A 31 8.66 13.17 -1.67
CA GLY A 31 9.24 11.83 -1.62
C GLY A 31 8.25 10.70 -1.95
N ALA A 32 8.62 9.48 -1.59
CA ALA A 32 7.77 8.31 -1.81
C ALA A 32 6.58 8.27 -0.83
N GLU A 33 5.37 8.11 -1.36
CA GLU A 33 4.13 8.09 -0.57
C GLU A 33 3.52 6.69 -0.49
N ILE A 34 2.88 6.39 0.65
CA ILE A 34 2.11 5.16 0.84
C ILE A 34 0.66 5.37 0.39
N TYR A 35 0.23 4.57 -0.59
CA TYR A 35 -1.12 4.62 -1.14
C TYR A 35 -1.89 3.31 -0.93
N LEU A 36 -3.20 3.44 -0.72
CA LEU A 36 -4.15 2.34 -0.83
C LEU A 36 -4.83 2.41 -2.20
N ARG A 37 -4.45 1.52 -3.11
CA ARG A 37 -5.00 1.47 -4.48
C ARG A 37 -5.99 0.31 -4.64
N PRO A 38 -7.06 0.43 -5.45
CA PRO A 38 -7.96 -0.68 -5.75
C PRO A 38 -7.21 -1.94 -6.17
N ALA A 39 -7.54 -3.10 -5.57
CA ALA A 39 -6.88 -4.36 -5.90
C ALA A 39 -7.08 -4.76 -7.37
N ALA A 40 -8.22 -4.39 -7.95
CA ALA A 40 -8.53 -4.51 -9.38
C ALA A 40 -7.51 -3.85 -10.33
N GLY A 41 -6.69 -2.92 -9.83
CA GLY A 41 -5.59 -2.32 -10.61
C GLY A 41 -4.35 -3.20 -10.76
N TYR A 42 -4.30 -4.34 -10.05
CA TYR A 42 -3.14 -5.25 -9.99
C TYR A 42 -3.50 -6.67 -10.38
N VAL A 43 -4.68 -7.14 -9.97
CA VAL A 43 -5.17 -8.51 -10.09
C VAL A 43 -6.69 -8.50 -10.26
N ASP A 44 -7.23 -9.51 -10.95
CA ASP A 44 -8.66 -9.57 -11.26
C ASP A 44 -9.49 -9.90 -10.01
N PRO A 45 -10.59 -9.17 -9.72
CA PRO A 45 -11.51 -9.54 -8.65
C PRO A 45 -12.10 -10.95 -8.85
N GLY A 46 -12.27 -11.68 -7.75
CA GLY A 46 -12.72 -13.08 -7.73
C GLY A 46 -11.62 -14.11 -7.96
N SER A 47 -10.40 -13.70 -8.32
CA SER A 47 -9.27 -14.60 -8.47
C SER A 47 -8.63 -14.96 -7.12
N ASP A 48 -8.24 -16.23 -6.96
CA ASP A 48 -7.34 -16.67 -5.88
C ASP A 48 -5.89 -16.46 -6.33
N VAL A 49 -5.19 -15.53 -5.67
CA VAL A 49 -3.83 -15.13 -6.04
C VAL A 49 -2.89 -15.23 -4.87
N SER A 50 -1.61 -15.39 -5.18
CA SER A 50 -0.54 -15.24 -4.19
C SER A 50 -0.17 -13.78 -4.01
N TYR A 51 0.34 -13.42 -2.83
CA TYR A 51 0.92 -12.09 -2.63
C TYR A 51 2.10 -11.82 -3.58
N ALA A 52 2.84 -12.86 -3.99
CA ALA A 52 3.85 -12.72 -5.05
C ALA A 52 3.28 -12.16 -6.36
N THR A 53 2.07 -12.57 -6.73
CA THR A 53 1.37 -12.06 -7.93
C THR A 53 1.09 -10.57 -7.82
N VAL A 54 0.62 -10.12 -6.65
CA VAL A 54 0.37 -8.69 -6.36
C VAL A 54 1.68 -7.90 -6.44
N VAL A 55 2.76 -8.43 -5.87
CA VAL A 55 4.08 -7.80 -5.88
C VAL A 55 4.61 -7.66 -7.31
N ALA A 56 4.50 -8.71 -8.12
CA ALA A 56 4.88 -8.66 -9.53
C ALA A 56 4.03 -7.64 -10.31
N ALA A 57 2.73 -7.55 -10.02
CA ALA A 57 1.85 -6.57 -10.64
C ALA A 57 2.21 -5.12 -10.26
N ALA A 58 2.52 -4.84 -8.99
CA ALA A 58 2.98 -3.53 -8.54
C ALA A 58 4.32 -3.15 -9.16
N ALA A 59 5.28 -4.09 -9.21
CA ALA A 59 6.59 -3.85 -9.80
C ALA A 59 6.52 -3.44 -11.29
N ARG A 60 5.59 -4.03 -12.08
CA ARG A 60 5.35 -3.62 -13.47
C ARG A 60 4.87 -2.18 -13.63
N ARG A 61 4.39 -1.57 -12.54
CA ARG A 61 3.88 -0.20 -12.48
C ARG A 61 4.91 0.77 -11.88
N GLY A 62 6.12 0.29 -11.55
CA GLY A 62 7.12 1.07 -10.81
C GLY A 62 6.74 1.29 -9.34
N GLU A 63 5.80 0.49 -8.82
CA GLU A 63 5.31 0.61 -7.45
C GLU A 63 5.87 -0.55 -6.59
N THR A 64 6.07 -0.32 -5.30
CA THR A 64 6.50 -1.37 -4.36
C THR A 64 5.32 -1.80 -3.49
N ALA A 65 4.84 -3.04 -3.66
CA ALA A 65 3.80 -3.59 -2.80
C ALA A 65 4.32 -3.83 -1.37
N LEU A 66 3.68 -3.18 -0.41
CA LEU A 66 3.93 -3.32 1.02
C LEU A 66 2.97 -4.31 1.68
N GLY A 67 1.75 -4.45 1.14
CA GLY A 67 0.72 -5.32 1.70
C GLY A 67 -0.61 -5.21 0.98
N TYR A 68 -1.67 -5.67 1.64
CA TYR A 68 -3.05 -5.54 1.15
C TYR A 68 -4.05 -5.38 2.31
N ARG A 69 -5.25 -4.89 1.97
CA ARG A 69 -6.39 -4.78 2.87
C ARG A 69 -7.53 -5.62 2.35
N VAL A 70 -7.94 -6.63 3.13
CA VAL A 70 -9.20 -7.37 2.95
C VAL A 70 -10.34 -6.56 3.54
N ALA A 71 -11.22 -6.04 2.70
CA ALA A 71 -12.24 -5.11 3.15
C ALA A 71 -13.30 -5.74 4.06
N ALA A 72 -13.60 -7.03 3.85
CA ALA A 72 -14.55 -7.78 4.66
C ALA A 72 -14.13 -7.89 6.14
N ASP A 73 -12.83 -7.81 6.42
CA ASP A 73 -12.27 -8.01 7.76
C ASP A 73 -12.09 -6.69 8.55
N GLY A 74 -12.52 -5.56 7.98
CA GLY A 74 -12.41 -4.25 8.60
C GLY A 74 -10.95 -3.89 8.94
N ASP A 75 -10.72 -3.38 10.15
CA ASP A 75 -9.39 -2.97 10.62
C ASP A 75 -8.41 -4.15 10.75
N ARG A 76 -8.91 -5.37 10.96
CA ARG A 76 -8.09 -6.59 11.04
C ARG A 76 -7.65 -7.10 9.65
N GLY A 77 -8.22 -6.55 8.59
CA GLY A 77 -7.91 -6.94 7.21
C GLY A 77 -6.64 -6.34 6.64
N ILE A 78 -5.95 -5.45 7.38
CA ILE A 78 -4.70 -4.82 6.94
C ILE A 78 -3.53 -5.77 7.22
N LEU A 79 -2.92 -6.32 6.17
CA LEU A 79 -1.74 -7.16 6.25
C LEU A 79 -0.56 -6.47 5.56
N VAL A 80 0.50 -6.19 6.34
CA VAL A 80 1.76 -5.61 5.86
C VAL A 80 2.86 -6.67 5.87
N ASN A 81 3.68 -6.67 4.83
CA ASN A 81 4.72 -7.66 4.54
C ASN A 81 4.26 -9.13 4.70
N PRO A 82 3.12 -9.53 4.09
CA PRO A 82 2.73 -10.94 4.11
C PRO A 82 3.76 -11.79 3.35
N ALA A 83 3.85 -13.08 3.70
CA ALA A 83 4.69 -14.02 2.97
C ALA A 83 4.29 -14.05 1.49
N LYS A 84 5.26 -14.15 0.58
CA LYS A 84 4.99 -14.19 -0.87
C LYS A 84 4.10 -15.38 -1.26
N SER A 85 4.13 -16.46 -0.49
CA SER A 85 3.28 -17.64 -0.63
C SER A 85 1.87 -17.48 -0.07
N THR A 86 1.56 -16.42 0.69
CA THR A 86 0.22 -16.16 1.21
C THR A 86 -0.76 -16.03 0.06
N ARG A 87 -1.85 -16.80 0.10
CA ARG A 87 -2.92 -16.78 -0.89
C ARG A 87 -4.18 -16.16 -0.31
N PHE A 88 -4.93 -15.45 -1.16
CA PHE A 88 -6.21 -14.87 -0.81
C PHE A 88 -7.06 -14.64 -2.06
N THR A 89 -8.37 -14.70 -1.89
CA THR A 89 -9.32 -14.33 -2.94
C THR A 89 -9.54 -12.83 -2.91
N VAL A 90 -9.31 -12.17 -4.04
CA VAL A 90 -9.43 -10.71 -4.15
C VAL A 90 -10.88 -10.30 -4.31
N ALA A 91 -11.39 -9.43 -3.44
CA ALA A 91 -12.68 -8.78 -3.61
C ALA A 91 -12.54 -7.40 -4.28
N GLU A 92 -13.62 -6.90 -4.90
CA GLU A 92 -13.63 -5.57 -5.54
C GLU A 92 -13.36 -4.41 -4.55
N SER A 93 -13.72 -4.60 -3.29
CA SER A 93 -13.55 -3.63 -2.21
C SER A 93 -12.13 -3.66 -1.60
N ASP A 94 -11.32 -4.66 -1.95
CA ASP A 94 -9.96 -4.81 -1.43
C ASP A 94 -9.03 -3.74 -2.00
N ARG A 95 -7.93 -3.52 -1.27
CA ARG A 95 -6.91 -2.53 -1.64
C ARG A 95 -5.53 -3.14 -1.53
N VAL A 96 -4.62 -2.77 -2.43
CA VAL A 96 -3.19 -3.05 -2.30
C VAL A 96 -2.53 -1.82 -1.68
N ILE A 97 -1.68 -2.06 -0.69
CA ILE A 97 -0.86 -1.04 -0.03
C ILE A 97 0.45 -0.97 -0.79
N VAL A 98 0.74 0.17 -1.41
CA VAL A 98 1.95 0.36 -2.21
C VAL A 98 2.71 1.60 -1.77
N LEU A 99 4.03 1.53 -1.85
CA LEU A 99 4.91 2.69 -1.90
C LEU A 99 5.06 3.11 -3.37
N ALA A 100 4.84 4.38 -3.68
CA ALA A 100 4.96 4.91 -5.03
C ALA A 100 5.48 6.36 -5.02
N GLU A 101 6.21 6.72 -6.06
CA GLU A 101 6.65 8.10 -6.28
C GLU A 101 5.53 8.91 -6.95
N GLY A 102 5.22 10.08 -6.39
CA GLY A 102 4.33 11.07 -7.01
C GLY A 102 2.83 10.79 -6.94
N LYS A 103 2.05 11.87 -7.03
CA LYS A 103 0.59 11.89 -6.96
C LYS A 103 -0.03 10.95 -8.00
N PRO A 104 -0.93 10.02 -7.64
CA PRO A 104 -1.63 9.20 -8.61
C PRO A 104 -2.35 10.07 -9.65
N PRO A 105 -2.52 9.59 -10.90
CA PRO A 105 -3.41 10.27 -11.84
C PRO A 105 -4.76 10.46 -11.15
N ALA A 106 -5.29 11.69 -11.20
CA ALA A 106 -6.54 12.04 -10.54
C ALA A 106 -7.60 11.00 -10.90
N LEU A 107 -8.18 10.34 -9.89
CA LEU A 107 -9.31 9.43 -10.07
C LEU A 107 -10.37 10.19 -10.88
N SER A 108 -10.55 9.79 -12.14
CA SER A 108 -11.61 10.34 -12.98
C SER A 108 -12.93 10.00 -12.29
N ARG A 109 -13.61 11.02 -11.73
CA ARG A 109 -14.93 10.85 -11.14
C ARG A 109 -15.83 10.34 -12.27
N ALA A 110 -16.43 9.16 -12.08
CA ALA A 110 -17.46 8.66 -12.97
C ALA A 110 -18.53 9.77 -13.19
N PRO A 111 -19.03 9.95 -14.42
CA PRO A 111 -19.97 11.01 -14.71
C PRO A 111 -21.21 10.83 -13.85
N SER A 112 -21.59 11.90 -13.14
CA SER A 112 -22.81 11.96 -12.37
C SER A 112 -24.00 11.65 -13.30
N ALA A 113 -24.68 10.54 -13.04
CA ALA A 113 -25.95 10.25 -13.67
C ALA A 113 -26.94 11.34 -13.28
N ARG A 114 -27.25 12.25 -14.21
CA ARG A 114 -28.40 13.15 -14.09
C ARG A 114 -29.67 12.29 -14.09
N ARG A 115 -30.47 12.43 -13.05
CA ARG A 115 -31.92 12.23 -13.08
C ARG A 115 -32.57 13.53 -12.63
#